data_AF-A0A6S7JCU0-F1
#
_entry.id   AF-A0A6S7JCU0-F1
#
_cell.length_a   1.000
_cell.length_b   1.000
_cell.length_c   1.000
_cell.angle_alpha   90.00
_cell.angle_beta   90.00
_cell.angle_gamma   90.00
#
_symmetry.space_group_name_H-M   'P 1'
#
loop_
_entity.id
_entity.type
_entity.pdbx_description
1 polymer ?
#
loop_
_entity_poly.entity_id
_entity_poly.type
_entity_poly.pdbx_seq_one_letter_code
_entity_poly.pdbx_strand_id
1 'polypeptide(L)'
;KFIHWKTNTESFAEETFNILSKYGRASITEEDIDSLSKDDLRRILLILERYEPSNTYTYEYSYIRQQDIRLLIDTLIKQDGVVILDKFVKAYQEHLGGTETFAVQLFKGFMSKNENMATTDEVEQNLDTILKPYVEYRKKAGLDDDDNNEGDNADDHDDDNDDDQNDNIDDHSGDDAGDHSYNNYDEDQGDQGLRDEL
;
A
#
# COMPACT_ATOMS: atom_id res chain seq x y z
N LYS A 1 0.28 -3.20 -12.82
CA LYS A 1 -0.13 -4.54 -12.32
C LYS A 1 -1.64 -4.45 -12.09
N PHE A 2 -2.46 -5.05 -12.96
CA PHE A 2 -3.92 -5.02 -12.80
C PHE A 2 -4.29 -6.08 -11.77
N ILE A 3 -4.90 -5.67 -10.66
CA ILE A 3 -5.42 -6.58 -9.66
C ILE A 3 -6.67 -7.21 -10.28
N HIS A 4 -6.57 -8.51 -10.63
CA HIS A 4 -7.72 -9.27 -11.10
C HIS A 4 -8.60 -9.62 -9.90
N TRP A 5 -9.69 -8.88 -9.73
CA TRP A 5 -10.71 -9.19 -8.73
C TRP A 5 -11.54 -10.39 -9.19
N LYS A 6 -11.58 -11.44 -8.38
CA LYS A 6 -12.70 -12.40 -8.40
C LYS A 6 -13.72 -11.95 -7.37
N THR A 7 -14.50 -10.90 -7.67
CA THR A 7 -15.87 -10.91 -7.14
C THR A 7 -16.52 -12.14 -7.75
N ASN A 8 -17.12 -13.01 -6.93
CA ASN A 8 -18.00 -14.03 -7.47
C ASN A 8 -19.20 -13.28 -8.05
N THR A 9 -19.13 -12.91 -9.33
CA THR A 9 -20.10 -12.01 -9.99
C THR A 9 -21.54 -12.51 -9.84
N GLU A 10 -21.73 -13.82 -9.62
CA GLU A 10 -23.02 -14.43 -9.29
C GLU A 10 -23.55 -14.03 -7.90
N SER A 11 -22.69 -13.89 -6.87
CA SER A 11 -23.12 -13.50 -5.51
C SER A 11 -23.40 -12.00 -5.40
N PHE A 12 -22.72 -11.16 -6.20
CA PHE A 12 -22.93 -9.71 -6.20
C PHE A 12 -24.38 -9.34 -6.51
N ALA A 13 -24.90 -9.88 -7.62
CA ALA A 13 -26.24 -9.57 -8.09
C ALA A 13 -27.30 -10.10 -7.12
N GLU A 14 -27.09 -11.31 -6.59
CA GLU A 14 -27.98 -11.94 -5.61
C GLU A 14 -28.01 -11.16 -4.28
N GLU A 15 -26.85 -10.79 -3.75
CA GLU A 15 -26.76 -10.09 -2.47
C GLU A 15 -27.30 -8.65 -2.56
N THR A 16 -27.00 -7.96 -3.67
CA THR A 16 -27.56 -6.63 -3.96
C THR A 16 -29.08 -6.72 -4.12
N PHE A 17 -29.58 -7.71 -4.85
CA PHE A 17 -31.02 -7.93 -5.01
C PHE A 17 -31.72 -8.22 -3.67
N ASN A 18 -31.10 -9.01 -2.80
CA ASN A 18 -31.63 -9.33 -1.48
C ASN A 18 -31.71 -8.10 -0.55
N ILE A 19 -30.77 -7.15 -0.67
CA ILE A 19 -30.84 -5.89 0.09
C ILE A 19 -31.91 -4.96 -0.49
N LEU A 20 -32.00 -4.89 -1.82
CA LEU A 20 -32.95 -4.02 -2.51
C LEU A 20 -34.39 -4.55 -2.45
N SER A 21 -34.62 -5.86 -2.37
CA SER A 21 -35.95 -6.48 -2.30
C SER A 21 -36.40 -6.67 -0.86
N LYS A 22 -36.74 -5.57 -0.17
CA LYS A 22 -37.17 -5.54 1.25
C LYS A 22 -38.30 -6.52 1.58
N TYR A 23 -39.18 -6.77 0.61
CA TYR A 23 -40.35 -7.63 0.79
C TYR A 23 -40.20 -9.04 0.16
N GLY A 24 -38.99 -9.43 -0.26
CA GLY A 24 -38.73 -10.76 -0.82
C GLY A 24 -39.48 -11.03 -2.12
N ARG A 25 -39.75 -9.99 -2.90
CA ARG A 25 -40.42 -10.06 -4.20
C ARG A 25 -39.40 -10.38 -5.30
N ALA A 26 -39.88 -10.97 -6.40
CA ALA A 26 -39.06 -11.26 -7.58
C ALA A 26 -38.69 -10.01 -8.42
N SER A 27 -39.09 -8.82 -7.97
CA SER A 27 -38.81 -7.53 -8.60
C SER A 27 -38.61 -6.46 -7.54
N ILE A 28 -37.74 -5.49 -7.83
CA ILE A 28 -37.52 -4.28 -7.01
C ILE A 28 -38.49 -3.20 -7.51
N THR A 29 -39.23 -2.56 -6.60
CA THR A 29 -40.16 -1.46 -6.90
C THR A 29 -39.63 -0.13 -6.35
N GLU A 30 -40.23 0.99 -6.77
CA GLU A 30 -39.93 2.32 -6.23
C GLU A 30 -40.11 2.37 -4.70
N GLU A 31 -41.18 1.78 -4.18
CA GLU A 31 -41.41 1.65 -2.73
C GLU A 31 -40.29 0.89 -2.00
N ASP A 32 -39.66 -0.09 -2.65
CA ASP A 32 -38.53 -0.82 -2.05
C ASP A 32 -37.34 0.12 -1.90
N ILE A 33 -37.04 0.91 -2.93
CA ILE A 33 -35.96 1.90 -2.95
C ILE A 33 -36.20 3.00 -1.91
N ASP A 34 -37.42 3.52 -1.84
CA ASP A 34 -37.79 4.58 -0.89
C ASP A 34 -37.75 4.10 0.56
N SER A 35 -37.91 2.80 0.79
CA SER A 35 -37.85 2.17 2.11
C SER A 35 -36.42 1.81 2.58
N LEU A 36 -35.40 2.04 1.76
CA LEU A 36 -34.02 1.72 2.10
C LEU A 36 -33.54 2.59 3.26
N SER A 37 -33.01 1.93 4.29
CA SER A 37 -32.33 2.61 5.38
C SER A 37 -30.91 3.01 4.97
N LYS A 38 -30.31 3.91 5.75
CA LYS A 38 -28.88 4.25 5.61
C LYS A 38 -27.99 3.00 5.69
N ASP A 39 -28.36 2.03 6.52
CA ASP A 39 -27.60 0.78 6.68
C ASP A 39 -27.73 -0.12 5.45
N ASP A 40 -28.90 -0.15 4.80
CA ASP A 40 -29.09 -0.90 3.55
C ASP A 40 -28.24 -0.33 2.42
N LEU A 41 -28.22 1.01 2.28
CA LEU A 41 -27.36 1.70 1.31
C LEU A 41 -25.88 1.46 1.60
N ARG A 42 -25.48 1.45 2.88
CA ARG A 42 -24.12 1.13 3.32
C ARG A 42 -23.73 -0.30 2.95
N ARG A 43 -24.63 -1.27 3.13
CA ARG A 43 -24.37 -2.68 2.74
C ARG A 43 -24.19 -2.82 1.24
N ILE A 44 -25.00 -2.17 0.41
CA ILE A 44 -24.82 -2.17 -1.05
C ILE A 44 -23.47 -1.59 -1.44
N LEU A 45 -23.10 -0.46 -0.84
CA LEU A 45 -21.79 0.18 -1.06
C LEU A 45 -20.63 -0.76 -0.70
N LEU A 46 -20.72 -1.49 0.42
CA LEU A 46 -19.69 -2.45 0.84
C LEU A 46 -19.55 -3.67 -0.08
N ILE A 47 -20.57 -4.01 -0.84
CA ILE A 47 -20.48 -5.08 -1.85
C ILE A 47 -19.71 -4.55 -3.08
N LEU A 48 -19.87 -3.26 -3.42
CA LEU A 48 -19.20 -2.61 -4.55
C LEU A 48 -17.76 -2.17 -4.22
N GLU A 49 -17.56 -1.63 -3.02
CA GLU A 49 -16.31 -1.03 -2.55
C GLU A 49 -15.74 -1.85 -1.41
N ARG A 50 -14.45 -2.22 -1.52
CA ARG A 50 -13.74 -2.97 -0.47
C ARG A 50 -13.58 -2.20 0.84
N TYR A 51 -13.79 -0.89 0.79
CA TYR A 51 -13.55 0.05 1.89
C TYR A 51 -14.87 0.62 2.37
N GLU A 52 -14.95 0.96 3.64
CA GLU A 52 -16.18 1.48 4.24
C GLU A 52 -16.15 3.01 4.37
N PRO A 53 -16.49 3.77 3.30
CA PRO A 53 -16.30 5.23 3.28
C PRO A 53 -17.19 5.96 4.30
N SER A 54 -18.22 5.29 4.80
CA SER A 54 -19.18 5.87 5.75
C SER A 54 -18.74 5.78 7.22
N ASN A 55 -17.59 5.17 7.51
CA ASN A 55 -16.94 5.26 8.81
C ASN A 55 -15.46 5.61 8.63
N THR A 56 -15.10 6.87 8.90
CA THR A 56 -13.72 7.38 8.75
C THR A 56 -12.71 6.52 9.51
N TYR A 57 -13.05 6.01 10.69
CA TYR A 57 -12.16 5.14 11.46
C TYR A 57 -11.88 3.83 10.72
N THR A 58 -12.94 3.20 10.21
CA THR A 58 -12.85 1.94 9.47
C THR A 58 -12.16 2.14 8.11
N TYR A 59 -12.45 3.27 7.46
CA TYR A 59 -11.87 3.66 6.19
C TYR A 59 -10.35 3.74 6.27
N GLU A 60 -9.79 4.46 7.25
CA GLU A 60 -8.34 4.66 7.42
C GLU A 60 -7.59 3.33 7.50
N TYR A 61 -8.01 2.42 8.38
CA TYR A 61 -7.35 1.12 8.53
C TYR A 61 -7.59 0.16 7.36
N SER A 62 -8.69 0.34 6.63
CA SER A 62 -9.00 -0.50 5.47
C SER A 62 -8.23 -0.04 4.22
N TYR A 63 -8.11 1.27 4.02
CA TYR A 63 -7.61 1.89 2.80
C TYR A 63 -6.08 2.08 2.84
N ILE A 64 -5.56 2.62 3.94
CA ILE A 64 -4.14 2.94 4.07
C ILE A 64 -3.41 1.73 4.64
N ARG A 65 -2.34 1.29 3.98
CA ARG A 65 -1.53 0.17 4.47
C ARG A 65 -0.49 0.67 5.46
N GLN A 66 -0.18 -0.16 6.45
CA GLN A 66 0.89 0.13 7.40
C GLN A 66 2.26 0.33 6.71
N GLN A 67 2.54 -0.40 5.63
CA GLN A 67 3.79 -0.28 4.87
C GLN A 67 3.90 1.09 4.21
N ASP A 68 2.78 1.63 3.71
CA ASP A 68 2.74 2.97 3.12
C ASP A 68 3.02 4.06 4.17
N ILE A 69 2.49 3.88 5.39
CA ILE A 69 2.78 4.78 6.52
C ILE A 69 4.27 4.71 6.91
N ARG A 70 4.86 3.50 6.98
CA ARG A 70 6.30 3.34 7.25
C ARG A 70 7.14 4.05 6.19
N LEU A 71 6.85 3.81 4.92
CA LEU A 71 7.58 4.41 3.81
C LEU A 71 7.51 5.95 3.85
N LEU A 72 6.33 6.49 4.17
CA LEU A 72 6.15 7.94 4.34
C LEU A 72 7.02 8.49 5.46
N ILE A 73 7.04 7.83 6.62
CA ILE A 73 7.84 8.23 7.77
C ILE A 73 9.34 8.15 7.47
N ASP A 74 9.79 7.05 6.86
CA ASP A 74 11.19 6.88 6.45
C ASP A 74 11.62 7.98 5.47
N THR A 75 10.72 8.38 4.57
CA THR A 75 10.99 9.47 3.63
C THR A 75 11.17 10.80 4.35
N LEU A 76 10.32 11.11 5.33
CA LEU A 76 10.43 12.34 6.13
C LEU A 76 11.70 12.34 6.99
N ILE A 77 12.04 11.21 7.62
CA ILE A 77 13.28 11.07 8.39
C ILE A 77 14.51 11.24 7.50
N LYS A 78 14.52 10.65 6.29
CA LYS A 78 15.64 10.83 5.34
C LYS A 78 15.82 12.27 4.90
N GLN A 79 14.73 13.05 4.82
CA GLN A 79 14.77 14.45 4.40
C GLN A 79 15.21 15.40 5.52
N ASP A 80 14.65 15.23 6.72
CA ASP A 80 14.76 16.22 7.80
C ASP A 80 15.52 15.69 9.04
N GLY A 81 15.83 14.40 9.11
CA GLY A 81 16.41 13.72 10.28
C GLY A 81 15.42 13.50 11.44
N VAL A 82 14.21 14.03 11.31
CA VAL A 82 13.12 14.01 12.31
C VAL A 82 11.78 14.02 11.58
N VAL A 83 10.70 13.67 12.27
CA VAL A 83 9.33 13.81 11.75
C VAL A 83 8.71 15.06 12.36
N ILE A 84 8.39 16.06 11.53
CA ILE A 84 7.72 17.31 11.96
C ILE A 84 6.22 17.15 11.77
N LEU A 85 5.42 17.49 12.79
CA LEU A 85 3.96 17.29 12.80
C LEU A 85 3.28 17.83 11.54
N ASP A 86 3.49 19.11 11.22
CA ASP A 86 2.83 19.75 10.06
C ASP A 86 3.21 19.09 8.74
N LYS A 87 4.48 18.71 8.58
CA LYS A 87 4.97 18.00 7.39
C LYS A 87 4.38 16.60 7.30
N PHE A 88 4.30 15.89 8.42
CA PHE A 88 3.70 14.56 8.50
C PHE A 88 2.21 14.59 8.17
N VAL A 89 1.44 15.50 8.79
CA VAL A 89 0.01 15.67 8.53
C VAL A 89 -0.24 15.95 7.05
N LYS A 90 0.49 16.92 6.49
CA LYS A 90 0.37 17.27 5.07
C LYS A 90 0.69 16.08 4.16
N ALA A 91 1.83 15.42 4.38
CA ALA A 91 2.25 14.28 3.57
C ALA A 91 1.26 13.10 3.67
N TYR A 92 0.73 12.84 4.86
CA TYR A 92 -0.27 11.79 5.09
C TYR A 92 -1.55 12.05 4.29
N GLN A 93 -2.04 13.29 4.25
CA GLN A 93 -3.21 13.66 3.46
C GLN A 93 -2.93 13.62 1.95
N GLU A 94 -1.83 14.21 1.50
CA GLU A 94 -1.51 14.36 0.09
C GLU A 94 -1.09 13.04 -0.58
N HIS A 95 -0.39 12.16 0.13
CA HIS A 95 0.18 10.94 -0.46
C HIS A 95 -0.60 9.67 -0.11
N LEU A 96 -1.23 9.63 1.07
CA LEU A 96 -1.97 8.44 1.51
C LEU A 96 -3.49 8.63 1.45
N GLY A 97 -3.97 9.85 1.17
CA GLY A 97 -5.41 10.15 1.11
C GLY A 97 -6.12 10.01 2.47
N GLY A 98 -5.36 10.07 3.56
CA GLY A 98 -5.90 9.98 4.92
C GLY A 98 -6.38 11.33 5.45
N THR A 99 -6.87 11.33 6.68
CA THR A 99 -7.40 12.52 7.35
C THR A 99 -6.40 13.13 8.32
N GLU A 100 -6.49 14.45 8.49
CA GLU A 100 -5.69 15.20 9.48
C GLU A 100 -5.84 14.62 10.89
N THR A 101 -7.07 14.31 11.31
CA THR A 101 -7.36 13.74 12.64
C THR A 101 -6.55 12.47 12.90
N PHE A 102 -6.47 11.58 11.92
CA PHE A 102 -5.71 10.34 12.02
C PHE A 102 -4.21 10.57 11.97
N ALA A 103 -3.73 11.46 11.10
CA ALA A 103 -2.32 11.84 11.07
C ALA A 103 -1.87 12.42 12.43
N VAL A 104 -2.65 13.33 13.01
CA VAL A 104 -2.35 13.90 14.33
C VAL A 104 -2.36 12.82 15.41
N GLN A 105 -3.30 11.87 15.34
CA GLN A 105 -3.36 10.76 16.29
C GLN A 105 -2.14 9.82 16.17
N LEU A 106 -1.74 9.46 14.95
CA LEU A 106 -0.52 8.69 14.67
C LEU A 106 0.70 9.41 15.24
N PHE A 107 0.83 10.71 14.95
CA PHE A 107 1.96 11.51 15.40
C PHE A 107 2.05 11.58 16.94
N LYS A 108 0.93 11.81 17.61
CA LYS A 108 0.86 11.77 19.09
C LYS A 108 1.30 10.42 19.65
N GLY A 109 1.09 9.34 18.89
CA GLY A 109 1.54 8.01 19.22
C GLY A 109 3.05 7.86 19.34
N PHE A 110 3.85 8.72 18.68
CA PHE A 110 5.31 8.71 18.81
C PHE A 110 5.78 9.16 20.21
N MET A 111 4.88 9.67 21.05
CA MET A 111 5.17 10.13 22.42
C MET A 111 6.36 11.09 22.48
N SER A 112 6.47 11.96 21.47
CA SER A 112 7.58 12.89 21.40
C SER A 112 7.65 13.80 22.62
N LYS A 113 8.86 14.02 23.11
CA LYS A 113 9.14 15.05 24.14
C LYS A 113 8.89 16.47 23.61
N ASN A 114 8.86 16.65 22.30
CA ASN A 114 8.50 17.90 21.63
C ASN A 114 7.17 17.73 20.89
N GLU A 115 6.17 18.51 21.28
CA GLU A 115 4.79 18.39 20.77
C GLU A 115 4.67 18.43 19.24
N ASN A 116 5.61 19.07 18.54
CA ASN A 116 5.54 19.28 17.09
C ASN A 116 6.63 18.54 16.30
N MET A 117 7.49 17.75 16.94
CA MET A 117 8.60 17.08 16.28
C MET A 117 8.94 15.77 16.99
N ALA A 118 8.93 14.64 16.30
CA ALA A 118 9.40 13.36 16.82
C ALA A 118 10.79 13.02 16.26
N THR A 119 11.70 12.61 17.13
CA THR A 119 13.03 12.14 16.73
C THR A 119 12.96 10.73 16.14
N THR A 120 13.98 10.34 15.38
CA THR A 120 14.08 8.99 14.79
C THR A 120 13.94 7.89 15.86
N ASP A 121 14.64 8.03 16.99
CA ASP A 121 14.55 7.07 18.10
C ASP A 121 13.12 6.96 18.68
N GLU A 122 12.42 8.09 18.86
CA GLU A 122 11.04 8.11 19.37
C GLU A 122 10.06 7.46 18.38
N VAL A 123 10.28 7.68 17.08
CA VAL A 123 9.52 7.02 16.03
C VAL A 123 9.76 5.52 16.07
N GLU A 124 11.02 5.07 15.97
CA GLU A 124 11.38 3.65 15.92
C GLU A 124 10.85 2.86 17.13
N GLN A 125 10.93 3.45 18.33
CA GLN A 125 10.45 2.81 19.56
C GLN A 125 8.93 2.59 19.59
N ASN A 126 8.16 3.44 18.93
CA ASN A 126 6.70 3.45 19.05
C ASN A 126 5.97 3.02 17.77
N LEU A 127 6.64 3.04 16.61
CA LEU A 127 6.02 2.85 15.29
C LEU A 127 5.21 1.56 15.20
N ASP A 128 5.76 0.43 15.64
CA ASP A 128 5.09 -0.87 15.61
C ASP A 128 3.80 -0.87 16.44
N THR A 129 3.84 -0.22 17.60
CA THR A 129 2.68 -0.10 18.50
C THR A 129 1.59 0.75 17.86
N ILE A 130 1.97 1.85 17.24
CA ILE A 130 1.05 2.80 16.59
C ILE A 130 0.39 2.17 15.36
N LEU A 131 1.12 1.34 14.60
CA LEU A 131 0.62 0.70 13.38
C LEU A 131 -0.18 -0.58 13.65
N LYS A 132 -0.11 -1.14 14.86
CA LYS A 132 -0.83 -2.37 15.23
C LYS A 132 -2.34 -2.36 14.88
N PRO A 133 -3.11 -1.27 15.08
CA PRO A 133 -4.52 -1.23 14.69
C PRO A 133 -4.74 -1.43 13.18
N TYR A 134 -3.81 -0.99 12.32
CA TYR A 134 -3.86 -1.22 10.86
C TYR A 134 -3.69 -2.71 10.56
N VAL A 135 -2.68 -3.35 11.16
CA VAL A 135 -2.43 -4.79 11.01
C VAL A 135 -3.68 -5.59 11.41
N GLU A 136 -4.21 -5.33 12.60
CA GLU A 136 -5.28 -6.12 13.21
C GLU A 136 -6.59 -5.97 12.45
N TYR A 137 -6.92 -4.74 12.03
CA TYR A 137 -8.12 -4.49 11.25
C TYR A 137 -8.05 -5.21 9.90
N ARG A 138 -6.96 -5.05 9.15
CA ARG A 138 -6.80 -5.66 7.81
C ARG A 138 -6.83 -7.17 7.87
N LYS A 139 -6.12 -7.77 8.84
CA LYS A 139 -6.19 -9.21 9.11
C LYS A 139 -7.60 -9.68 9.42
N LYS A 140 -8.33 -8.97 10.28
CA LYS A 140 -9.72 -9.30 10.62
C LYS A 140 -10.66 -9.18 9.41
N ALA A 141 -10.40 -8.23 8.53
CA ALA A 141 -11.18 -7.98 7.34
C ALA A 141 -10.82 -8.91 6.16
N GLY A 142 -9.80 -9.78 6.29
CA GLY A 142 -9.31 -10.61 5.18
C GLY A 142 -8.68 -9.78 4.06
N LEU A 143 -8.14 -8.60 4.40
CA LEU A 143 -7.39 -7.74 3.51
C LEU A 143 -5.92 -8.11 3.65
N ASP A 144 -5.45 -9.08 2.86
CA ASP A 144 -4.05 -9.49 2.90
C ASP A 144 -3.13 -8.34 2.46
N ASP A 145 -2.04 -8.14 3.19
CA ASP A 145 -0.90 -7.35 2.76
C ASP A 145 -0.10 -8.22 1.77
N ASP A 146 -0.55 -8.23 0.53
CA ASP A 146 0.00 -9.05 -0.57
C ASP A 146 1.39 -8.51 -1.01
N ASP A 147 2.36 -8.50 -0.09
CA ASP A 147 3.79 -8.23 -0.32
C ASP A 147 4.68 -9.43 -0.01
N ASN A 148 4.11 -10.57 0.44
CA ASN A 148 4.84 -11.84 0.49
C ASN A 148 4.68 -12.63 -0.81
N ASN A 149 4.95 -11.99 -1.94
CA ASN A 149 5.47 -12.72 -3.10
C ASN A 149 7.01 -12.63 -3.02
N GLU A 150 7.57 -13.05 -1.89
CA GLU A 150 8.83 -13.77 -1.93
C GLU A 150 8.54 -14.96 -2.84
N GLY A 151 9.05 -14.90 -4.06
CA GLY A 151 9.02 -16.04 -4.93
C GLY A 151 9.65 -17.19 -4.17
N ASP A 152 8.89 -18.25 -3.95
CA ASP A 152 9.42 -19.60 -3.76
C ASP A 152 10.19 -19.97 -5.03
N ASN A 153 11.38 -19.39 -5.16
CA ASN A 153 12.44 -19.70 -6.09
C ASN A 153 13.71 -19.70 -5.25
N ALA A 154 13.92 -20.82 -4.56
CA ALA A 154 15.18 -21.52 -4.34
C ALA A 154 15.16 -22.22 -2.98
N ASP A 155 15.01 -23.53 -3.01
CA ASP A 155 15.96 -24.45 -2.39
C ASP A 155 16.06 -25.64 -3.36
N ASP A 156 17.09 -25.64 -4.20
CA ASP A 156 18.36 -26.35 -3.98
C ASP A 156 18.11 -27.86 -3.92
N HIS A 157 18.28 -28.55 -5.05
CA HIS A 157 19.52 -29.27 -5.37
C HIS A 157 19.91 -30.27 -4.27
N ASP A 158 19.34 -31.48 -4.37
CA ASP A 158 19.99 -32.68 -3.88
C ASP A 158 20.16 -33.66 -5.04
N ASP A 159 21.43 -33.82 -5.40
CA ASP A 159 22.11 -35.05 -5.81
C ASP A 159 21.34 -36.06 -6.67
N ASP A 160 21.74 -36.12 -7.94
CA ASP A 160 22.11 -37.42 -8.52
C ASP A 160 23.46 -37.27 -9.24
N ASN A 161 24.48 -37.81 -8.57
CA ASN A 161 25.72 -38.29 -9.18
C ASN A 161 25.37 -39.18 -10.38
N ASP A 162 25.96 -38.89 -11.53
CA ASP A 162 26.41 -39.96 -12.42
C ASP A 162 27.56 -39.43 -13.30
N ASP A 163 28.74 -39.94 -12.95
CA ASP A 163 29.74 -40.50 -13.83
C ASP A 163 30.22 -39.75 -15.09
N ASP A 164 31.54 -39.76 -15.14
CA ASP A 164 32.37 -40.07 -16.29
C ASP A 164 32.95 -38.93 -17.14
N GLN A 165 34.28 -38.89 -17.05
CA GLN A 165 35.22 -38.73 -18.16
C GLN A 165 35.43 -37.31 -18.68
N ASN A 166 36.60 -36.89 -19.11
CA ASN A 166 37.97 -37.41 -19.11
C ASN A 166 38.77 -36.29 -19.82
N ASP A 167 40.06 -36.22 -19.52
CA ASP A 167 41.12 -35.61 -20.34
C ASP A 167 41.17 -34.09 -20.58
N ASN A 168 42.28 -33.52 -20.06
CA ASN A 168 43.28 -32.73 -20.76
C ASN A 168 42.82 -31.67 -21.78
N ILE A 169 43.30 -30.44 -21.62
CA ILE A 169 44.28 -29.80 -22.53
C ILE A 169 44.63 -28.39 -22.04
N ASP A 170 45.94 -28.21 -21.84
CA ASP A 170 46.80 -27.05 -22.12
C ASP A 170 46.31 -25.60 -21.95
N ASP A 171 46.92 -24.96 -20.96
CA ASP A 171 47.89 -23.86 -21.15
C ASP A 171 47.82 -23.09 -22.48
N HIS A 172 47.21 -21.90 -22.46
CA HIS A 172 47.71 -20.79 -23.26
C HIS A 172 47.45 -19.42 -22.60
N SER A 173 48.57 -18.79 -22.30
CA SER A 173 48.75 -17.36 -22.03
C SER A 173 48.31 -16.53 -23.24
N GLY A 174 47.69 -15.39 -22.96
CA GLY A 174 47.28 -14.43 -23.99
C GLY A 174 46.89 -13.11 -23.36
N ASP A 175 47.89 -12.25 -23.20
CA ASP A 175 47.73 -10.81 -23.07
C ASP A 175 46.76 -10.29 -24.14
N ASP A 176 45.78 -9.45 -23.77
CA ASP A 176 45.47 -8.31 -24.62
C ASP A 176 44.86 -7.15 -23.83
N ALA A 177 45.43 -5.99 -24.09
CA ALA A 177 45.09 -4.71 -23.51
C ALA A 177 44.23 -3.93 -24.51
N GLY A 178 43.24 -3.20 -24.01
CA GLY A 178 42.51 -2.18 -24.78
C GLY A 178 41.39 -1.65 -23.91
N ASP A 179 41.57 -0.58 -23.13
CA ASP A 179 41.56 0.80 -23.62
C ASP A 179 40.42 1.07 -24.62
N HIS A 180 39.32 1.65 -24.14
CA HIS A 180 38.75 2.82 -24.79
C HIS A 180 37.96 3.69 -23.80
N SER A 181 38.57 4.84 -23.54
CA SER A 181 38.01 6.07 -22.97
C SER A 181 37.11 6.84 -23.97
N TYR A 182 36.33 7.79 -23.42
CA TYR A 182 35.66 8.96 -24.02
C TYR A 182 34.22 8.75 -24.57
N ASN A 183 33.21 9.61 -24.40
CA ASN A 183 32.95 10.98 -23.86
C ASN A 183 31.44 11.01 -23.50
N ASN A 184 30.92 11.68 -22.46
CA ASN A 184 30.67 13.13 -22.24
C ASN A 184 29.86 13.88 -23.32
N TYR A 185 29.09 14.87 -22.84
CA TYR A 185 28.14 15.82 -23.48
C TYR A 185 26.68 15.32 -23.59
N ASP A 186 25.62 16.06 -23.27
CA ASP A 186 25.37 17.42 -22.74
C ASP A 186 23.90 17.39 -22.26
N GLU A 187 23.55 17.95 -21.08
CA GLU A 187 22.85 19.24 -20.98
C GLU A 187 21.81 19.51 -22.08
N ASP A 188 20.52 19.38 -21.73
CA ASP A 188 19.53 20.32 -22.23
C ASP A 188 18.61 20.76 -21.08
N GLN A 189 18.54 22.07 -20.91
CA GLN A 189 17.78 22.77 -19.90
C GLN A 189 16.45 23.21 -20.51
N GLY A 190 15.40 23.08 -19.70
CA GLY A 190 14.34 24.07 -19.65
C GLY A 190 13.11 23.78 -20.51
N ASP A 191 11.98 23.64 -19.83
CA ASP A 191 10.89 24.57 -20.11
C ASP A 191 10.14 24.91 -18.82
N GLN A 192 9.84 26.20 -18.70
CA GLN A 192 9.16 26.83 -17.58
C GLN A 192 7.67 26.91 -17.87
N GLY A 193 6.86 26.58 -16.87
CA GLY A 193 5.74 27.44 -16.46
C GLY A 193 4.45 27.43 -17.29
N LEU A 194 3.40 26.87 -16.68
CA LEU A 194 2.01 27.33 -16.75
C LEU A 194 1.43 27.03 -15.35
N ARG A 195 1.41 27.97 -14.39
CA ARG A 195 0.46 29.08 -14.19
C ARG A 195 -1.02 28.70 -14.30
N ASP A 196 -1.64 28.83 -13.12
CA ASP A 196 -2.95 29.42 -12.82
C ASP A 196 -4.24 28.73 -13.30
N GLU A 197 -5.21 28.75 -12.37
CA GLU A 197 -6.67 28.53 -12.51
C GLU A 197 -7.18 27.08 -12.44
N LEU A 198 -7.49 26.62 -11.21
CA LEU A 198 -8.85 26.28 -10.73
C LEU A 198 -8.82 25.68 -9.31
#